data_AF-A0A497PLN7-F1
#
_entry.id   AF-A0A497PLN7-F1
#
_cell.length_a   1.000
_cell.length_b   1.000
_cell.length_c   1.000
_cell.angle_alpha   90.00
_cell.angle_beta   90.00
_cell.angle_gamma   90.00
#
_symmetry.space_group_name_H-M   'P 1'
#
loop_
_entity.id
_entity.type
_entity.pdbx_description
1 polymer ?
#
loop_
_entity_poly.entity_id
_entity_poly.type
_entity_poly.pdbx_seq_one_letter_code
_entity_poly.pdbx_strand_id
1 'polypeptide(L)' 'LQKKYLEVFDKKPINLGVDVIRFNGEKGIVRCPHTQKEDIIKILNSITSISGKKVKIETVGTSGTIKKLVQKHM' A
#
# COMPACT_ATOMS: atom_id res chain seq x y z
N LEU A 1 5.77 5.30 -4.69
CA LEU A 1 4.32 5.03 -4.90
C LEU A 1 3.73 5.86 -6.05
N GLN A 2 3.84 7.20 -6.00
CA GLN A 2 3.27 8.10 -7.03
C GLN A 2 3.71 7.78 -8.47
N LYS A 3 4.99 7.43 -8.68
CA LYS A 3 5.53 7.04 -9.99
C LYS A 3 4.85 5.79 -10.56
N LYS A 4 4.69 4.75 -9.73
CA LYS A 4 4.00 3.49 -10.07
C LYS A 4 2.49 3.68 -10.29
N TYR A 5 1.86 4.61 -9.56
CA TYR A 5 0.45 4.97 -9.77
C TYR A 5 0.22 5.53 -11.18
N LEU A 6 1.10 6.45 -11.62
CA LEU A 6 1.06 7.01 -12.96
C LEU A 6 1.28 5.93 -14.04
N GLU A 7 2.20 4.99 -13.81
CA GLU A 7 2.45 3.86 -14.72
C GLU A 7 1.26 2.89 -14.83
N VAL A 8 0.51 2.67 -13.74
CA VAL A 8 -0.60 1.70 -13.72
C VAL A 8 -1.93 2.30 -14.15
N PHE A 9 -2.18 3.58 -13.87
CA PHE A 9 -3.50 4.21 -14.06
C PHE A 9 -3.50 5.36 -15.08
N ASP A 10 -2.35 5.69 -15.69
CA ASP A 10 -2.18 6.76 -16.70
C ASP A 10 -2.78 8.12 -16.26
N LYS A 11 -2.85 8.36 -14.94
CA LYS A 11 -3.42 9.57 -14.34
C LYS A 11 -2.47 10.11 -13.28
N LYS A 12 -2.27 11.44 -13.27
CA LYS A 12 -1.51 12.11 -12.20
C LYS A 12 -2.27 11.98 -10.88
N PRO A 13 -1.69 11.36 -9.83
CA PRO A 13 -2.33 11.32 -8.53
C PRO A 13 -2.26 12.72 -7.90
N ILE A 14 -3.39 13.43 -7.89
CA ILE A 14 -3.50 14.79 -7.32
C ILE A 14 -3.33 14.75 -5.79
N ASN A 15 -3.82 13.70 -5.12
CA ASN A 15 -3.50 13.37 -3.74
C ASN A 15 -3.98 11.93 -3.47
N LEU A 16 -3.05 10.99 -3.29
CA LEU A 16 -3.39 9.58 -3.03
C LEU A 16 -3.98 9.38 -1.61
N GLY A 17 -3.75 10.32 -0.69
CA GLY A 17 -4.18 10.20 0.71
C GLY A 17 -3.59 8.97 1.41
N VAL A 18 -2.41 8.51 0.98
CA VAL A 18 -1.77 7.29 1.47
C VAL A 18 -0.67 7.65 2.45
N ASP A 19 -0.80 7.14 3.68
CA ASP A 19 0.20 7.30 4.73
C ASP A 19 0.71 5.94 5.20
N VAL A 20 2.02 5.81 5.33
CA VAL A 20 2.64 4.66 6.01
C VAL A 20 2.62 4.95 7.49
N ILE A 21 1.85 4.17 8.25
CA ILE A 21 1.69 4.37 9.70
C ILE A 21 2.80 3.65 10.47
N ARG A 22 3.21 2.48 9.99
CA ARG A 22 4.24 1.65 10.63
C ARG A 22 4.90 0.75 9.59
N PHE A 23 6.19 0.50 9.75
CA PHE A 23 6.91 -0.54 9.03
C PHE A 23 8.00 -1.11 9.93
N ASN A 24 8.07 -2.43 10.09
CA ASN A 24 9.06 -3.09 10.95
C ASN A 24 10.13 -3.88 10.17
N GLY A 25 10.21 -3.70 8.84
CA GLY A 25 11.13 -4.43 7.97
C GLY A 25 10.47 -5.55 7.16
N GLU A 26 9.46 -6.22 7.73
CA GLU A 26 8.69 -7.28 7.05
C GLU A 26 7.23 -6.89 6.81
N LYS A 27 6.58 -6.31 7.82
CA LYS A 27 5.16 -5.92 7.79
C LYS A 27 5.03 -4.41 7.92
N GLY A 28 4.07 -3.86 7.17
CA GLY A 28 3.72 -2.45 7.25
C GLY A 28 2.22 -2.23 7.33
N ILE A 29 1.83 -1.10 7.93
CA ILE A 29 0.45 -0.61 7.89
C ILE A 29 0.42 0.61 6.98
N VAL A 30 -0.44 0.55 5.97
CA VAL A 30 -0.73 1.64 5.06
C VAL A 30 -2.16 2.11 5.31
N ARG A 31 -2.32 3.39 5.63
CA ARG A 31 -3.62 4.06 5.68
C ARG A 31 -3.94 4.61 4.30
N CYS A 32 -5.19 4.45 3.87
CA CYS A 32 -5.66 4.97 2.60
C CYS A 32 -7.15 5.37 2.68
N PRO A 33 -7.63 6.21 1.76
CA PRO A 33 -9.06 6.48 1.62
C PRO A 33 -9.80 5.21 1.20
N HIS A 34 -11.00 4.99 1.74
CA HIS A 34 -11.80 3.81 1.44
C HIS A 34 -12.11 3.66 -0.06
N THR A 35 -12.23 4.78 -0.79
CA THR A 35 -12.47 4.84 -2.23
C THR A 35 -11.29 4.39 -3.08
N GLN A 36 -10.06 4.46 -2.55
CA GLN A 36 -8.83 4.11 -3.27
C GLN A 36 -8.21 2.79 -2.81
N LYS A 37 -8.86 2.10 -1.85
CA LYS A 37 -8.36 0.87 -1.22
C LYS A 37 -7.92 -0.18 -2.26
N GLU A 38 -8.76 -0.45 -3.24
CA GLU A 38 -8.49 -1.50 -4.23
C GLU A 38 -7.35 -1.13 -5.18
N ASP A 39 -7.31 0.12 -5.63
CA ASP A 39 -6.25 0.60 -6.51
C ASP A 39 -4.88 0.58 -5.81
N ILE A 40 -4.85 0.94 -4.53
CA ILE A 40 -3.62 0.92 -3.74
C ILE A 40 -3.14 -0.50 -3.50
N ILE A 41 -4.04 -1.45 -3.21
CA ILE A 41 -3.70 -2.88 -3.11
C ILE A 41 -3.08 -3.37 -4.42
N LYS A 42 -3.70 -3.05 -5.56
CA LYS A 42 -3.18 -3.42 -6.89
C LYS A 42 -1.80 -2.84 -7.14
N ILE A 43 -1.57 -1.58 -6.79
CA ILE A 43 -0.27 -0.91 -6.96
C ILE A 43 0.79 -1.53 -6.05
N LEU A 44 0.47 -1.73 -4.78
CA LEU A 44 1.41 -2.33 -3.83
C LEU A 44 1.81 -3.72 -4.31
N ASN A 45 0.84 -4.56 -4.67
CA ASN A 45 1.11 -5.90 -5.17
C ASN A 45 1.85 -5.92 -6.53
N SER A 46 1.77 -4.86 -7.35
CA SER A 46 2.51 -4.77 -8.62
C SER A 46 3.96 -4.30 -8.49
N ILE A 47 4.38 -3.89 -7.29
CA ILE A 47 5.77 -3.54 -7.02
C ILE A 47 6.57 -4.84 -6.82
N THR A 48 7.35 -5.19 -7.84
CA THR A 48 8.22 -6.37 -7.86
C THR A 48 9.69 -6.05 -7.62
N SER A 49 10.06 -4.76 -7.62
CA SER A 49 11.43 -4.30 -7.39
C SER A 49 11.46 -2.89 -6.80
N ILE A 50 12.34 -2.67 -5.84
CA ILE A 50 12.64 -1.36 -5.23
C ILE A 50 14.16 -1.19 -5.23
N SER A 51 14.65 -0.11 -5.84
CA SER A 51 16.08 0.21 -5.92
C SER A 51 16.95 -0.97 -6.42
N GLY A 52 16.45 -1.69 -7.41
CA GLY A 52 17.14 -2.84 -8.02
C GLY A 52 17.04 -4.15 -7.22
N LYS A 53 16.46 -4.15 -6.01
CA LYS A 53 16.22 -5.36 -5.23
C LYS A 53 14.82 -5.90 -5.53
N LYS A 54 14.73 -7.19 -5.86
CA LYS A 54 13.45 -7.88 -6.01
C LYS A 54 12.74 -7.90 -4.65
N VAL A 55 11.47 -7.47 -4.66
CA VAL A 55 10.61 -7.50 -3.48
C VAL A 55 9.27 -8.11 -3.86
N LYS A 56 8.60 -8.70 -2.89
CA LYS A 56 7.23 -9.17 -3.03
C LYS A 56 6.42 -8.46 -1.95
N ILE A 57 5.44 -7.67 -2.35
CA ILE A 57 4.51 -7.02 -1.43
C ILE A 57 3.17 -7.74 -1.55
N GLU A 58 2.65 -8.21 -0.42
CA GLU A 58 1.37 -8.89 -0.35
C GLU A 58 0.50 -8.22 0.70
N THR A 59 -0.78 -8.02 0.36
CA THR A 59 -1.75 -7.47 1.30
C THR A 59 -2.21 -8.59 2.24
N VAL A 60 -1.81 -8.52 3.51
CA VAL A 60 -2.19 -9.50 4.54
C VAL A 60 -3.66 -9.36 4.95
N GLY A 61 -4.18 -8.13 4.99
CA GLY A 61 -5.56 -7.85 5.37
C GLY A 61 -5.88 -6.35 5.37
N THR A 62 -7.16 -6.01 5.47
CA THR A 62 -7.63 -4.62 5.55
C THR A 62 -8.57 -4.43 6.73
N SER A 63 -8.60 -3.23 7.29
CA SER A 63 -9.53 -2.87 8.38
C SER A 63 -9.82 -1.38 8.38
N GLY A 64 -11.01 -1.01 8.85
CA GLY A 64 -11.36 0.40 9.09
C GLY A 64 -10.66 1.02 10.30
N THR A 65 -10.08 0.21 11.19
CA THR A 65 -9.35 0.70 12.36
C THR A 65 -8.00 0.03 12.52
N ILE A 66 -6.99 0.80 12.93
CA ILE A 66 -5.63 0.30 13.14
C ILE A 66 -5.59 -0.73 14.27
N LYS A 67 -6.32 -0.48 15.38
CA LYS A 67 -6.35 -1.39 16.54
C LYS A 67 -6.80 -2.80 16.14
N LYS A 68 -7.87 -2.91 15.35
CA LYS A 68 -8.39 -4.20 14.88
C LYS A 68 -7.46 -4.85 13.86
N LEU A 69 -6.82 -4.06 12.99
CA LEU A 69 -5.85 -4.57 12.02
C LEU A 69 -4.63 -5.20 12.71
N VAL A 70 -4.06 -4.50 13.70
CA VAL A 70 -2.92 -4.98 14.48
C VAL A 70 -3.27 -6.29 15.17
N GLN A 71 -4.39 -6.35 15.91
CA GLN A 71 -4.82 -7.56 16.62
C GLN A 71 -4.98 -8.80 15.71
N LYS A 72 -5.33 -8.60 14.44
CA LYS A 72 -5.58 -9.70 13.50
C LYS A 72 -4.35 -10.14 12.71
N HIS A 73 -3.41 -9.24 12.44
CA HIS A 73 -2.44 -9.44 11.35
C HIS A 73 -1.00 -9.03 11.66
N MET A 74 -0.76 -8.25 12.72
CA MET A 74 0.60 -7.87 13.15
C MET A 74 1.02 -8.69 14.35
#